data_AF-A0A1G9V229-F1
#
_entry.id   AF-A0A1G9V229-F1
#
_cell.length_a   1.000
_cell.length_b   1.000
_cell.length_c   1.000
_cell.angle_alpha   90.00
_cell.angle_beta   90.00
_cell.angle_gamma   90.00
#
_symmetry.space_group_name_H-M   'P 1'
#
loop_
_entity.id
_entity.type
_entity.pdbx_description
1 polymer ?
#
loop_
_entity_poly.entity_id
_entity_poly.type
_entity_poly.pdbx_seq_one_letter_code
_entity_poly.pdbx_strand_id
1 'polypeptide(L)'
;MEYTHDNPRPARDRVDIRLQAEALKRIRDGLAKHAWAFAKDRDAAEAIAAAGNLGPHTPDAVHEIARHAAGVYFSQCRRMREWPLGAAYVARAEMPGVPAAVHEACQFLTALDADRAQDRNRRGWSTTTTFAGHLLAGMAREEIGLRETVYGLELVHKHRRQLPPHIRTILFAGAGGELTL
;
A
#
# COMPACT_ATOMS: atom_id res chain seq x y z
N MET A 1 22.05 3.64 -59.82
CA MET A 1 21.34 4.36 -58.74
C MET A 1 21.08 3.32 -57.66
N GLU A 2 21.98 3.23 -56.70
CA GLU A 2 21.93 2.24 -55.61
C GLU A 2 20.98 2.77 -54.55
N TYR A 3 19.80 2.16 -54.42
CA TYR A 3 18.80 2.56 -53.44
C TYR A 3 19.09 1.78 -52.15
N THR A 4 19.95 2.33 -51.30
CA THR A 4 20.16 1.81 -49.95
C THR A 4 18.90 2.08 -49.14
N HIS A 5 18.11 1.03 -48.89
CA HIS A 5 17.10 1.03 -47.83
C HIS A 5 17.85 1.18 -46.50
N ASP A 6 18.06 2.42 -46.08
CA ASP A 6 18.51 2.75 -44.74
C ASP A 6 17.38 2.34 -43.79
N ASN A 7 17.48 1.12 -43.27
CA ASN A 7 16.43 0.47 -42.49
C ASN A 7 16.46 1.05 -41.07
N PRO A 8 15.45 1.84 -40.64
CA PRO A 8 15.49 2.52 -39.33
C PRO A 8 15.32 1.58 -38.12
N ARG A 9 15.26 0.26 -38.34
CA ARG A 9 15.11 -0.78 -37.31
C ARG A 9 16.08 -0.67 -36.11
N PRO A 10 17.38 -0.36 -36.27
CA PRO A 10 18.31 -0.35 -35.13
C PRO A 10 17.97 0.71 -34.07
N ALA A 11 17.40 1.84 -34.47
CA ALA A 11 17.01 2.90 -33.55
C ALA A 11 15.72 2.55 -32.80
N ARG A 12 14.75 1.94 -33.49
CA ARG A 12 13.48 1.48 -32.90
C ARG A 12 13.71 0.36 -31.88
N ASP A 13 14.53 -0.63 -32.21
CA ASP A 13 14.84 -1.75 -31.32
C ASP A 13 15.51 -1.27 -30.01
N ARG A 14 16.38 -0.25 -30.09
CA ARG A 14 17.00 0.36 -28.90
C ARG A 14 16.00 1.11 -28.02
N VAL A 15 15.05 1.82 -28.62
CA VAL A 15 13.98 2.51 -27.89
C VAL A 15 13.08 1.49 -27.21
N ASP A 16 12.71 0.41 -27.90
CA ASP A 16 11.85 -0.66 -27.35
C ASP A 16 12.53 -1.39 -26.17
N ILE A 17 13.83 -1.70 -26.28
CA ILE A 17 14.62 -2.28 -25.18
C ILE A 17 14.66 -1.35 -23.96
N ARG A 18 14.86 -0.04 -24.17
CA ARG A 18 14.89 0.94 -23.08
C ARG A 18 13.53 1.06 -22.39
N LEU A 19 12.45 1.15 -23.16
CA LEU A 19 11.10 1.24 -22.62
C LEU A 19 10.75 -0.01 -21.81
N GLN A 20 11.12 -1.19 -22.31
CA GLN A 20 10.98 -2.45 -21.57
C GLN A 20 11.77 -2.44 -20.26
N ALA A 21 13.03 -2.01 -20.27
CA ALA A 21 13.86 -1.93 -19.07
C ALA A 21 13.28 -0.96 -18.02
N GLU A 22 12.79 0.21 -18.45
CA GLU A 22 12.14 1.18 -17.56
C GLU A 22 10.83 0.64 -16.98
N ALA A 23 10.01 -0.05 -17.79
CA ALA A 23 8.77 -0.68 -17.32
C ALA A 23 9.04 -1.76 -16.26
N LEU A 24 10.01 -2.65 -16.52
CA LEU A 24 10.42 -3.68 -15.56
C LEU A 24 10.94 -3.08 -14.25
N LYS A 25 11.75 -2.02 -14.35
CA LYS A 25 12.26 -1.30 -13.17
C LYS A 25 11.11 -0.74 -12.33
N ARG A 26 10.11 -0.11 -12.96
CA ARG A 26 8.94 0.43 -12.24
C ARG A 26 8.15 -0.65 -11.51
N ILE A 27 7.92 -1.80 -12.14
CA ILE A 27 7.24 -2.93 -11.51
C ILE A 27 8.04 -3.43 -10.29
N ARG A 28 9.34 -3.66 -10.44
CA ARG A 28 10.21 -4.14 -9.35
C ARG A 28 10.27 -3.17 -8.19
N ASP A 29 10.52 -1.88 -8.47
CA ASP A 29 10.56 -0.84 -7.44
C ASP A 29 9.21 -0.71 -6.73
N GLY A 30 8.11 -0.81 -7.49
CA GLY A 30 6.75 -0.75 -6.96
C GLY A 30 6.45 -1.95 -6.05
N LEU A 31 6.77 -3.17 -6.48
CA LEU A 31 6.56 -4.38 -5.66
C LEU A 31 7.40 -4.33 -4.40
N ALA A 32 8.67 -3.91 -4.49
CA ALA A 32 9.55 -3.83 -3.33
C ALA A 32 9.05 -2.83 -2.27
N LYS A 33 8.46 -1.70 -2.68
CA LYS A 33 8.01 -0.66 -1.75
C LYS A 33 6.56 -0.83 -1.31
N HIS A 34 5.68 -1.13 -2.26
CA HIS A 34 4.23 -1.05 -2.09
C HIS A 34 3.51 -2.17 -2.84
N ALA A 35 3.95 -3.43 -2.70
CA ALA A 35 3.31 -4.58 -3.36
C ALA A 35 1.77 -4.61 -3.17
N TRP A 36 1.26 -4.14 -2.04
CA TRP A 36 -0.19 -4.04 -1.75
C TRP A 36 -0.95 -3.18 -2.76
N ALA A 37 -0.31 -2.16 -3.34
CA ALA A 37 -0.93 -1.23 -4.26
C ALA A 37 -1.26 -1.87 -5.62
N PHE A 38 -0.63 -3.00 -5.96
CA PHE A 38 -0.91 -3.74 -7.19
C PHE A 38 -2.26 -4.47 -7.15
N ALA A 39 -2.83 -4.69 -5.96
CA ALA A 39 -4.16 -5.28 -5.80
C ALA A 39 -4.38 -6.53 -6.67
N LYS A 40 -5.34 -6.48 -7.61
CA LYS A 40 -5.66 -7.56 -8.55
C LYS A 40 -4.57 -7.83 -9.60
N ASP A 41 -3.71 -6.86 -9.89
CA ASP A 41 -2.64 -6.95 -10.89
C ASP A 41 -1.33 -7.49 -10.29
N ARG A 42 -1.35 -7.87 -9.00
CA ARG A 42 -0.17 -8.33 -8.26
C ARG A 42 0.47 -9.57 -8.90
N ASP A 43 -0.31 -10.59 -9.19
CA ASP A 43 0.22 -11.85 -9.73
C ASP A 43 0.90 -11.63 -11.08
N ALA A 44 0.30 -10.78 -11.93
CA ALA A 44 0.90 -10.38 -13.20
C ALA A 44 2.20 -9.60 -12.97
N ALA A 45 2.22 -8.64 -12.03
CA ALA A 45 3.41 -7.87 -11.70
C ALA A 45 4.54 -8.75 -11.15
N GLU A 46 4.23 -9.70 -10.26
CA GLU A 46 5.20 -10.65 -9.69
C GLU A 46 5.76 -11.58 -10.78
N ALA A 47 4.91 -12.08 -11.68
CA ALA A 47 5.33 -12.89 -12.82
C ALA A 47 6.28 -12.11 -13.76
N ILE A 48 5.95 -10.86 -14.09
CA ILE A 48 6.80 -9.97 -14.90
C ILE A 48 8.15 -9.72 -14.21
N ALA A 49 8.12 -9.42 -12.90
CA ALA A 49 9.33 -9.13 -12.13
C ALA A 49 10.29 -10.33 -12.09
N ALA A 50 9.73 -11.53 -11.87
CA ALA A 50 10.45 -12.80 -11.79
C ALA A 50 11.01 -13.24 -13.15
N ALA A 51 10.23 -13.11 -14.23
CA ALA A 51 10.68 -13.44 -15.58
C ALA A 51 11.80 -12.50 -16.07
N GLY A 52 11.82 -11.26 -15.58
CA GLY A 52 12.78 -10.24 -16.03
C GLY A 52 12.57 -9.79 -17.47
N ASN A 53 11.40 -10.08 -18.04
CA ASN A 53 10.93 -9.63 -19.34
C ASN A 53 9.41 -9.39 -19.25
N LEU A 54 8.80 -8.86 -20.32
CA LEU A 54 7.36 -8.53 -20.30
C LEU A 54 6.45 -9.77 -20.39
N GLY A 55 7.00 -10.96 -20.62
CA GLY A 55 6.23 -12.18 -20.84
C GLY A 55 5.25 -12.01 -22.02
N PRO A 56 3.97 -12.41 -21.86
CA PRO A 56 2.95 -12.22 -22.88
C PRO A 56 2.39 -10.78 -22.92
N HIS A 57 2.83 -9.88 -22.05
CA HIS A 57 2.29 -8.53 -21.95
C HIS A 57 2.96 -7.56 -22.91
N THR A 58 2.19 -6.59 -23.41
CA THR A 58 2.74 -5.46 -24.18
C THR A 58 3.39 -4.44 -23.24
N PRO A 59 4.33 -3.60 -23.72
CA PRO A 59 4.89 -2.50 -22.93
C PRO A 59 3.81 -1.60 -22.32
N ASP A 60 2.76 -1.29 -23.08
CA ASP A 60 1.63 -0.48 -22.61
C ASP A 60 0.85 -1.16 -21.48
N ALA A 61 0.61 -2.48 -21.56
CA ALA A 61 -0.05 -3.21 -20.50
C ALA A 61 0.76 -3.19 -19.19
N VAL A 62 2.08 -3.33 -19.27
CA VAL A 62 2.96 -3.24 -18.09
C VAL A 62 3.00 -1.81 -17.53
N HIS A 63 2.98 -0.80 -18.40
CA HIS A 63 2.87 0.60 -17.98
C HIS A 63 1.57 0.85 -17.23
N GLU A 64 0.45 0.33 -17.73
CA GLU A 64 -0.86 0.46 -17.10
C GLU A 64 -0.92 -0.21 -15.72
N ILE A 65 -0.33 -1.40 -15.56
CA ILE A 65 -0.21 -2.07 -14.24
C ILE A 65 0.54 -1.17 -13.25
N ALA A 66 1.71 -0.65 -13.64
CA ALA A 66 2.50 0.22 -12.77
C ALA A 66 1.77 1.53 -12.44
N ARG A 67 1.10 2.14 -13.43
CA ARG A 67 0.31 3.37 -13.29
C ARG A 67 -0.86 3.16 -12.34
N HIS A 68 -1.59 2.05 -12.47
CA HIS A 68 -2.70 1.71 -11.60
C HIS A 68 -2.23 1.55 -10.14
N ALA A 69 -1.14 0.81 -9.90
CA ALA A 69 -0.56 0.67 -8.57
C ALA A 69 -0.14 2.03 -7.96
N ALA A 70 0.51 2.89 -8.75
CA ALA A 70 0.83 4.25 -8.31
C ALA A 70 -0.43 5.06 -7.97
N GLY A 71 -1.49 4.94 -8.77
CA GLY A 71 -2.78 5.58 -8.51
C GLY A 71 -3.42 5.13 -7.20
N VAL A 72 -3.39 3.82 -6.91
CA VAL A 72 -3.87 3.26 -5.63
C VAL A 72 -3.07 3.85 -4.45
N TYR A 73 -1.74 3.85 -4.55
CA TYR A 73 -0.87 4.43 -3.53
C TYR A 73 -1.18 5.90 -3.26
N PHE A 74 -1.15 6.74 -4.30
CA PHE A 74 -1.40 8.19 -4.15
C PHE A 74 -2.82 8.49 -3.67
N SER A 75 -3.80 7.69 -4.07
CA SER A 75 -5.18 7.80 -3.57
C SER A 75 -5.25 7.60 -2.06
N GLN A 76 -4.55 6.59 -1.51
CA GLN A 76 -4.51 6.36 -0.07
C GLN A 76 -3.75 7.47 0.67
N CYS A 77 -2.60 7.92 0.14
CA CYS A 77 -1.87 9.05 0.72
C CYS A 77 -2.74 10.31 0.76
N ARG A 78 -3.47 10.60 -0.32
CA ARG A 78 -4.40 11.73 -0.36
C ARG A 78 -5.50 11.60 0.68
N ARG A 79 -6.15 10.43 0.74
CA ARG A 79 -7.23 10.16 1.71
C ARG A 79 -6.76 10.33 3.15
N MET A 80 -5.56 9.86 3.48
CA MET A 80 -4.96 10.05 4.80
C MET A 80 -4.71 11.53 5.10
N ARG A 81 -4.10 12.27 4.16
CA ARG A 81 -3.85 13.71 4.31
C ARG A 81 -5.13 14.54 4.52
N GLU A 82 -6.20 14.16 3.85
CA GLU A 82 -7.51 14.83 3.89
C GLU A 82 -8.42 14.32 5.02
N TRP A 83 -8.00 13.29 5.77
CA TRP A 83 -8.86 12.65 6.75
C TRP A 83 -9.31 13.63 7.86
N PRO A 84 -10.60 13.68 8.22
CA PRO A 84 -11.06 14.55 9.30
C PRO A 84 -10.44 14.13 10.63
N LEU A 85 -9.97 15.10 11.40
CA LEU A 85 -9.41 14.84 12.73
C LEU A 85 -10.50 15.02 13.80
N GLY A 86 -11.16 13.92 14.17
CA GLY A 86 -12.16 13.93 15.23
C GLY A 86 -11.53 14.25 16.58
N ALA A 87 -12.12 15.18 17.35
CA ALA A 87 -11.54 15.66 18.62
C ALA A 87 -11.22 14.53 19.63
N ALA A 88 -12.09 13.52 19.73
CA ALA A 88 -11.86 12.36 20.60
C ALA A 88 -10.64 11.53 20.17
N TYR A 89 -10.44 11.36 18.86
CA TYR A 89 -9.27 10.65 18.34
C TYR A 89 -7.99 11.46 18.44
N VAL A 90 -8.06 12.78 18.26
CA VAL A 90 -6.91 13.69 18.47
C VAL A 90 -6.41 13.58 19.91
N ALA A 91 -7.32 13.75 20.88
CA ALA A 91 -6.96 13.66 22.30
C ALA A 91 -6.31 12.32 22.64
N ARG A 92 -6.79 11.21 22.03
CA ARG A 92 -6.18 9.90 22.22
C ARG A 92 -4.82 9.77 21.53
N ALA A 93 -4.70 10.26 20.30
CA ALA A 93 -3.48 10.20 19.52
C ALA A 93 -2.31 10.98 20.15
N GLU A 94 -2.61 12.04 20.91
CA GLU A 94 -1.62 12.83 21.65
C GLU A 94 -1.12 12.13 22.93
N MET A 95 -1.78 11.06 23.39
CA MET A 95 -1.35 10.36 24.59
C MET A 95 0.00 9.64 24.36
N PRO A 96 0.91 9.68 25.34
CA PRO A 96 2.19 8.97 25.25
C PRO A 96 2.01 7.48 24.93
N GLY A 97 2.79 7.00 23.97
CA GLY A 97 2.76 5.59 23.54
C GLY A 97 1.66 5.23 22.54
N VAL A 98 0.62 6.05 22.35
CA VAL A 98 -0.44 5.75 21.39
C VAL A 98 0.04 5.75 19.94
N PRO A 99 0.82 6.72 19.44
CA PRO A 99 1.34 6.67 18.06
C PRO A 99 2.11 5.38 17.75
N ALA A 100 2.96 4.95 18.69
CA ALA A 100 3.73 3.72 18.56
C ALA A 100 2.83 2.48 18.55
N ALA A 101 1.85 2.40 19.46
CA ALA A 101 0.91 1.29 19.52
C ALA A 101 -0.03 1.22 18.30
N VAL A 102 -0.38 2.37 17.69
CA VAL A 102 -1.16 2.42 16.45
C VAL A 102 -0.35 1.85 15.29
N HIS A 103 0.92 2.25 15.18
CA HIS A 103 1.81 1.72 14.17
C HIS A 103 2.01 0.21 14.34
N GLU A 104 2.27 -0.26 15.57
CA GLU A 104 2.37 -1.69 15.91
C GLU A 104 1.07 -2.44 15.55
N ALA A 105 -0.10 -1.87 15.85
CA ALA A 105 -1.38 -2.45 15.49
C ALA A 105 -1.57 -2.58 13.97
N CYS A 106 -1.17 -1.56 13.20
CA CYS A 106 -1.22 -1.59 11.75
C CYS A 106 -0.31 -2.68 11.18
N GLN A 107 0.90 -2.83 11.72
CA GLN A 107 1.85 -3.88 11.34
C GLN A 107 1.30 -5.27 11.67
N PHE A 108 0.73 -5.44 12.86
CA PHE A 108 0.12 -6.71 13.29
C PHE A 108 -1.04 -7.13 12.37
N LEU A 109 -1.98 -6.23 12.09
CA LEU A 109 -3.11 -6.53 11.21
C LEU A 109 -2.66 -6.79 9.77
N THR A 110 -1.65 -6.06 9.30
CA THR A 110 -1.04 -6.27 7.98
C THR A 110 -0.37 -7.63 7.86
N ALA A 111 0.29 -8.10 8.92
CA ALA A 111 0.90 -9.43 8.96
C ALA A 111 -0.16 -10.56 8.94
N LEU A 112 -1.37 -10.30 9.46
CA LEU A 112 -2.49 -11.23 9.36
C LEU A 112 -3.17 -11.20 7.98
N ASP A 113 -3.07 -10.08 7.26
CA ASP A 113 -3.71 -9.81 5.97
C ASP A 113 -2.86 -10.31 4.77
N ALA A 114 -2.45 -11.58 4.83
CA ALA A 114 -1.58 -12.18 3.81
C ALA A 114 -2.27 -12.28 2.44
N ASP A 115 -3.58 -12.52 2.44
CA ASP A 115 -4.46 -12.56 1.26
C ASP A 115 -4.96 -11.16 0.85
N ARG A 116 -4.64 -10.12 1.63
CA ARG A 116 -5.03 -8.73 1.35
C ARG A 116 -6.53 -8.55 1.17
N ALA A 117 -7.28 -9.19 2.06
CA ALA A 117 -8.73 -9.23 2.09
C ALA A 117 -9.39 -9.75 0.79
N GLN A 118 -8.69 -10.59 0.02
CA GLN A 118 -9.30 -11.29 -1.12
C GLN A 118 -10.20 -12.44 -0.66
N ASP A 119 -9.87 -13.08 0.46
CA ASP A 119 -10.65 -14.15 1.05
C ASP A 119 -11.52 -13.64 2.21
N ARG A 120 -12.69 -14.27 2.37
CA ARG A 120 -13.60 -13.99 3.51
C ARG A 120 -13.17 -14.76 4.76
N ASN A 121 -11.91 -14.62 5.17
CA ASN A 121 -11.32 -15.33 6.31
C ASN A 121 -11.50 -14.62 7.66
N ARG A 122 -11.99 -13.36 7.65
CA ARG A 122 -12.17 -12.49 8.84
C ARG A 122 -10.87 -12.23 9.61
N ARG A 123 -9.72 -12.27 8.94
CA ARG A 123 -8.40 -12.03 9.51
C ARG A 123 -7.74 -10.82 8.84
N GLY A 124 -6.97 -10.07 9.61
CA GLY A 124 -6.29 -8.88 9.12
C GLY A 124 -7.28 -7.76 8.79
N TRP A 125 -7.13 -7.18 7.60
CA TRP A 125 -7.92 -6.04 7.16
C TRP A 125 -9.20 -6.46 6.43
N SER A 126 -10.17 -5.54 6.36
CA SER A 126 -11.28 -5.67 5.41
C SER A 126 -10.88 -5.11 4.04
N THR A 127 -11.64 -5.45 3.00
CA THR A 127 -11.51 -4.86 1.65
C THR A 127 -11.52 -3.32 1.67
N THR A 128 -12.25 -2.70 2.60
CA THR A 128 -12.34 -1.24 2.73
C THR A 128 -11.16 -0.60 3.47
N THR A 129 -10.36 -1.38 4.19
CA THR A 129 -9.29 -0.88 5.07
C THR A 129 -7.91 -1.40 4.71
N THR A 130 -7.79 -2.45 3.87
CA THR A 130 -6.51 -3.11 3.56
C THR A 130 -5.47 -2.13 3.01
N PHE A 131 -5.79 -1.37 1.96
CA PHE A 131 -4.80 -0.46 1.37
C PHE A 131 -4.32 0.64 2.33
N ALA A 132 -5.24 1.22 3.11
CA ALA A 132 -4.87 2.22 4.09
C ALA A 132 -4.05 1.63 5.26
N GLY A 133 -4.39 0.42 5.68
CA GLY A 133 -3.66 -0.31 6.71
C GLY A 133 -2.24 -0.68 6.29
N HIS A 134 -2.07 -1.21 5.06
CA HIS A 134 -0.77 -1.52 4.48
C HIS A 134 0.08 -0.26 4.24
N LEU A 135 -0.55 0.87 3.86
CA LEU A 135 0.14 2.16 3.77
C LEU A 135 0.74 2.53 5.13
N LEU A 136 -0.09 2.58 6.19
CA LEU A 136 0.37 2.99 7.53
C LEU A 136 1.39 2.01 8.13
N ALA A 137 1.23 0.71 7.90
CA ALA A 137 2.16 -0.31 8.39
C ALA A 137 3.55 -0.25 7.74
N GLY A 138 3.63 0.31 6.52
CA GLY A 138 4.87 0.45 5.76
C GLY A 138 5.56 1.81 5.90
N MET A 139 4.97 2.77 6.64
CA MET A 139 5.58 4.07 6.89
C MET A 139 6.75 3.94 7.88
N ALA A 140 7.73 4.82 7.75
CA ALA A 140 8.79 4.90 8.77
C ALA A 140 8.19 5.43 10.07
N ARG A 141 8.72 5.00 11.22
CA ARG A 141 8.17 5.38 12.53
C ARG A 141 8.17 6.90 12.73
N GLU A 142 9.18 7.57 12.17
CA GLU A 142 9.37 9.01 12.24
C GLU A 142 8.35 9.78 11.39
N GLU A 143 7.72 9.13 10.41
CA GLU A 143 6.66 9.70 9.57
C GLU A 143 5.26 9.59 10.21
N ILE A 144 5.12 8.81 11.28
CA ILE A 144 3.85 8.65 12.00
C ILE A 144 3.61 9.86 12.90
N GLY A 145 2.93 10.87 12.35
CA GLY A 145 2.49 12.05 13.06
C GLY A 145 1.09 11.90 13.67
N LEU A 146 0.54 13.03 14.14
CA LEU A 146 -0.80 13.10 14.74
C LEU A 146 -1.88 12.59 13.78
N ARG A 147 -1.81 12.99 12.51
CA ARG A 147 -2.82 12.65 11.50
C ARG A 147 -2.80 11.17 11.16
N GLU A 148 -1.61 10.63 10.96
CA GLU A 148 -1.37 9.21 10.71
C GLU A 148 -1.87 8.38 11.89
N THR A 149 -1.63 8.85 13.12
CA THR A 149 -2.10 8.22 14.35
C THR A 149 -3.62 8.24 14.45
N VAL A 150 -4.28 9.37 14.19
CA VAL A 150 -5.75 9.49 14.21
C VAL A 150 -6.38 8.58 13.15
N TYR A 151 -5.88 8.64 11.91
CA TYR A 151 -6.38 7.79 10.84
C TYR A 151 -6.18 6.30 11.14
N GLY A 152 -5.02 5.94 11.69
CA GLY A 152 -4.71 4.59 12.15
C GLY A 152 -5.62 4.12 13.28
N LEU A 153 -5.89 4.95 14.30
CA LEU A 153 -6.81 4.62 15.39
C LEU A 153 -8.20 4.26 14.86
N GLU A 154 -8.74 5.06 13.93
CA GLU A 154 -10.05 4.83 13.33
C GLU A 154 -10.12 3.52 12.53
N LEU A 155 -9.05 3.21 11.77
CA LEU A 155 -8.97 1.97 11.02
C LEU A 155 -8.86 0.77 11.97
N VAL A 156 -7.96 0.85 12.94
CA VAL A 156 -7.68 -0.23 13.90
C VAL A 156 -8.86 -0.50 14.82
N HIS A 157 -9.64 0.51 15.19
CA HIS A 157 -10.82 0.36 16.04
C HIS A 157 -11.86 -0.63 15.45
N LYS A 158 -12.01 -0.66 14.12
CA LYS A 158 -12.90 -1.59 13.41
C LYS A 158 -12.45 -3.05 13.55
N HIS A 159 -11.16 -3.26 13.78
CA HIS A 159 -10.51 -4.57 13.87
C HIS A 159 -10.01 -4.92 15.27
N ARG A 160 -10.37 -4.11 16.28
CA ARG A 160 -9.86 -4.16 17.67
C ARG A 160 -9.94 -5.53 18.36
N ARG A 161 -10.86 -6.40 17.92
CA ARG A 161 -11.04 -7.75 18.46
C ARG A 161 -9.92 -8.72 18.06
N GLN A 162 -9.19 -8.42 16.98
CA GLN A 162 -8.07 -9.22 16.51
C GLN A 162 -6.75 -8.86 17.22
N LEU A 163 -6.68 -7.69 17.89
CA LEU A 163 -5.44 -7.17 18.45
C LEU A 163 -5.00 -7.92 19.70
N PRO A 164 -3.67 -8.05 19.91
CA PRO A 164 -3.09 -8.45 21.18
C PRO A 164 -3.62 -7.60 22.35
N PRO A 165 -3.84 -8.21 23.54
CA PRO A 165 -4.38 -7.49 24.69
C PRO A 165 -3.58 -6.24 25.09
N HIS A 166 -2.24 -6.26 24.99
CA HIS A 166 -1.40 -5.12 25.37
C HIS A 166 -1.61 -3.92 24.45
N ILE A 167 -1.60 -4.12 23.13
CA ILE A 167 -1.92 -3.09 22.13
C ILE A 167 -3.32 -2.55 22.37
N ARG A 168 -4.30 -3.44 22.52
CA ARG A 168 -5.70 -3.06 22.71
C ARG A 168 -5.90 -2.19 23.95
N THR A 169 -5.20 -2.51 25.04
CA THR A 169 -5.22 -1.72 26.28
C THR A 169 -4.58 -0.35 26.05
N ILE A 170 -3.41 -0.25 25.43
CA ILE A 170 -2.77 1.05 25.16
C ILE A 170 -3.64 1.92 24.26
N LEU A 171 -4.29 1.33 23.26
CA LEU A 171 -5.11 2.09 22.30
C LEU A 171 -6.48 2.46 22.84
N PHE A 172 -7.09 1.64 23.69
CA PHE A 172 -8.51 1.77 24.03
C PHE A 172 -8.85 1.71 25.53
N ALA A 173 -7.90 1.46 26.44
CA ALA A 173 -8.16 1.51 27.88
C ALA A 173 -8.22 2.95 28.41
N GLY A 174 -9.11 3.19 29.37
CA GLY A 174 -9.30 4.50 30.01
C GLY A 174 -10.18 5.48 29.23
N ALA A 175 -10.68 5.10 28.04
CA ALA A 175 -11.93 5.65 27.57
C ALA A 175 -13.01 5.10 28.51
N GLY A 176 -13.62 5.97 29.33
CA GLY A 176 -14.82 5.61 30.08
C GLY A 176 -15.94 5.38 29.08
N GLY A 177 -16.36 4.12 28.94
CA GLY A 177 -17.10 3.66 27.77
C GLY A 177 -16.15 3.31 26.63
N GLU A 178 -16.58 2.50 25.67
CA GLU A 178 -15.91 2.46 24.36
C GLU A 178 -15.56 3.90 23.92
N LEU A 179 -14.57 4.12 23.06
CA LEU A 179 -14.61 5.33 22.21
C LEU A 179 -15.98 5.30 21.53
N THR A 180 -16.97 5.91 22.18
CA THR A 180 -18.38 5.84 21.81
C THR A 180 -18.46 6.97 20.83
N LEU A 181 -18.18 6.62 19.59
CA LEU A 181 -18.28 7.48 18.42
C LEU A 181 -19.68 7.35 17.88
#